data_AF-A0A8I1PI04-F1
#
_entry.id   AF-A0A8I1PI04-F1
#
_cell.length_a   1.000
_cell.length_b   1.000
_cell.length_c   1.000
_cell.angle_alpha   90.00
_cell.angle_beta   90.00
_cell.angle_gamma   90.00
#
_symmetry.space_group_name_H-M   'P 1'
#
loop_
_entity.id
_entity.type
_entity.pdbx_description
1 polymer ?
#
loop_
_entity_poly.entity_id
_entity_poly.type
_entity_poly.pdbx_seq_one_letter_code
_entity_poly.pdbx_strand_id
1 'polypeptide(L)'
;MAPTTGPASVITACPGCGTRNRIPTVASGAPHCGSCHVALPWLVDATDTDFAEIAGRAPVPVLVDLWAQWCAPCRTVAPAVEEAAAERAGSLKAVRVDVDRSPEVAARFDARSIPTLLLLRDGQVVARQVGALGAHALRRWLQHHLG
;
A
#
# COMPACT_ATOMS: atom_id res chain seq x y z
N MET A 1 -5.07 16.10 -27.67
CA MET A 1 -4.47 14.76 -27.52
C MET A 1 -4.06 14.61 -26.06
N ALA A 2 -4.80 13.86 -25.26
CA ALA A 2 -4.36 13.52 -23.91
C ALA A 2 -3.15 12.59 -24.02
N PRO A 3 -2.05 12.83 -23.29
CA PRO A 3 -0.94 11.87 -23.25
C PRO A 3 -1.47 10.54 -22.71
N THR A 4 -1.30 9.46 -23.47
CA THR A 4 -1.51 8.10 -22.98
C THR A 4 -0.36 7.75 -22.04
N THR A 5 -0.43 8.24 -20.80
CA THR A 5 0.43 7.80 -19.71
C THR A 5 0.01 6.37 -19.38
N GLY A 6 0.84 5.39 -19.73
CA GLY A 6 0.64 4.02 -19.26
C GLY A 6 0.48 4.00 -17.73
N PRO A 7 -0.18 2.99 -17.14
CA PRO A 7 -0.42 2.96 -15.71
C PRO A 7 0.91 3.13 -14.97
N ALA A 8 0.91 3.99 -13.96
CA ALA A 8 2.08 4.22 -13.13
C ALA A 8 2.66 2.88 -12.64
N SER A 9 3.98 2.82 -12.47
CA SER A 9 4.64 1.60 -12.05
C SER A 9 5.80 1.89 -11.12
N VAL A 10 6.09 0.94 -10.24
CA VAL A 10 7.21 0.98 -9.32
C VAL A 10 8.21 -0.12 -9.69
N ILE A 11 9.48 0.09 -9.37
CA ILE A 11 10.51 -0.93 -9.54
C ILE A 11 10.76 -1.59 -8.19
N THR A 12 10.68 -2.91 -8.12
CA THR A 12 11.03 -3.69 -6.93
C THR A 12 12.03 -4.80 -7.30
N ALA A 13 12.95 -5.10 -6.39
CA ALA A 13 13.83 -6.25 -6.53
C ALA A 13 13.11 -7.50 -6.03
N CYS A 14 13.22 -8.59 -6.79
CA CYS A 14 12.65 -9.87 -6.39
C CYS A 14 13.36 -10.41 -5.15
N PRO A 15 12.64 -10.76 -4.06
CA PRO A 15 13.26 -11.34 -2.88
C PRO A 15 13.82 -12.75 -3.12
N GLY A 16 13.36 -13.46 -4.16
CA GLY A 16 13.84 -14.79 -4.50
C GLY A 16 15.12 -14.81 -5.35
N CYS A 17 15.19 -13.98 -6.41
CA CYS A 17 16.28 -14.03 -7.40
C CYS A 17 16.99 -12.69 -7.64
N GLY A 18 16.60 -11.61 -6.98
CA GLY A 18 17.20 -10.29 -7.12
C GLY A 18 16.85 -9.53 -8.41
N THR A 19 16.15 -10.16 -9.38
CA THR A 19 15.72 -9.49 -10.61
C THR A 19 14.89 -8.25 -10.29
N ARG A 20 15.19 -7.12 -10.95
CA ARG A 20 14.35 -5.92 -10.87
C ARG A 20 13.12 -6.10 -11.75
N ASN A 21 11.94 -5.94 -11.16
CA ASN A 21 10.66 -6.09 -11.83
C ASN A 21 9.93 -4.75 -11.81
N ARG A 22 9.23 -4.45 -12.91
CA ARG A 22 8.30 -3.32 -12.98
C ARG A 22 6.93 -3.80 -12.54
N ILE A 23 6.42 -3.23 -11.46
CA ILE A 23 5.13 -3.57 -10.85
C ILE A 23 4.15 -2.46 -11.18
N PRO A 24 3.03 -2.76 -11.86
CA PRO A 24 2.01 -1.74 -12.12
C PRO A 24 1.30 -1.33 -10.82
N THR A 25 0.84 -0.08 -10.75
CA THR A 25 0.01 0.37 -9.64
C THR A 25 -1.39 -0.25 -9.67
N VAL A 26 -1.85 -0.74 -10.83
CA VAL A 26 -3.15 -1.41 -11.01
C VAL A 26 -2.93 -2.70 -11.81
N ALA A 27 -3.48 -3.82 -11.31
CA ALA A 27 -3.46 -5.10 -11.98
C ALA A 27 -4.65 -5.96 -11.57
N SER A 28 -5.08 -6.87 -12.45
CA SER A 28 -6.14 -7.85 -12.19
C SER A 28 -5.71 -8.99 -11.26
N GLY A 29 -4.42 -9.13 -10.98
CA GLY A 29 -3.87 -10.14 -10.08
C GLY A 29 -2.64 -9.62 -9.35
N ALA A 30 -2.17 -10.41 -8.38
CA ALA A 30 -0.94 -10.15 -7.66
C ALA A 30 0.29 -10.19 -8.58
N PRO A 31 1.27 -9.29 -8.40
CA PRO A 31 2.47 -9.28 -9.21
C PRO A 31 3.39 -10.45 -8.85
N HIS A 32 4.00 -11.04 -9.87
CA HIS A 32 4.99 -12.11 -9.76
C HIS A 32 6.26 -11.73 -10.49
N CYS A 33 7.39 -12.31 -10.08
CA CYS A 33 8.67 -12.06 -10.73
C CYS A 33 8.68 -12.63 -12.14
N GLY A 34 9.03 -11.84 -13.15
CA GLY A 34 9.14 -12.30 -14.53
C GLY A 34 10.30 -13.29 -14.81
N SER A 35 11.15 -13.56 -13.81
CA SER A 35 12.28 -14.50 -13.95
C SER A 35 12.06 -15.81 -13.18
N CYS A 36 11.74 -15.76 -11.88
CA CYS A 36 11.56 -16.95 -11.05
C CYS A 36 10.11 -17.20 -10.60
N HIS A 37 9.18 -16.34 -11.03
CA HIS A 37 7.74 -16.46 -10.80
C HIS A 37 7.28 -16.42 -9.33
N VAL A 38 8.15 -16.14 -8.36
CA VAL A 38 7.73 -15.91 -6.97
C VAL A 38 6.87 -14.65 -6.86
N ALA A 39 5.93 -14.63 -5.92
CA ALA A 39 5.12 -13.45 -5.63
C ALA A 39 6.02 -12.27 -5.22
N LEU A 40 5.66 -11.06 -5.66
CA LEU A 40 6.41 -9.85 -5.39
C LEU A 40 5.72 -8.96 -4.35
N PRO A 41 6.49 -8.23 -3.53
CA PRO A 41 5.95 -7.17 -2.70
C PRO A 41 5.22 -6.14 -3.57
N TRP A 42 4.01 -5.75 -3.17
CA TRP A 42 3.21 -4.75 -3.87
C TRP A 42 3.02 -3.52 -2.98
N LEU A 43 3.98 -2.61 -3.03
CA LEU A 43 3.95 -1.32 -2.35
C LEU A 43 3.96 -0.20 -3.37
N VAL A 44 2.96 0.67 -3.33
CA VAL A 44 2.83 1.80 -4.26
C VAL A 44 2.39 3.05 -3.54
N ASP A 45 2.62 4.21 -4.16
CA ASP A 45 2.05 5.47 -3.72
C ASP A 45 0.76 5.75 -4.51
N ALA A 46 -0.18 6.46 -3.89
CA ALA A 46 -1.40 6.95 -4.54
C ALA A 46 -1.67 8.40 -4.14
N THR A 47 -2.49 9.06 -4.95
CA THR A 47 -2.93 10.44 -4.80
C THR A 47 -4.44 10.54 -4.96
N ASP A 48 -5.00 11.73 -4.77
CA ASP A 48 -6.43 11.99 -5.02
C ASP A 48 -6.89 11.54 -6.42
N THR A 49 -6.03 11.64 -7.44
CA THR A 49 -6.38 11.33 -8.83
C THR A 49 -6.52 9.84 -9.15
N ASP A 50 -5.81 8.97 -8.43
CA ASP A 50 -5.67 7.55 -8.79
C ASP A 50 -6.00 6.58 -7.63
N PHE A 51 -6.22 7.09 -6.42
CA PHE A 51 -6.50 6.26 -5.24
C PHE A 51 -7.67 5.29 -5.46
N ALA A 52 -8.76 5.76 -6.08
CA ALA A 52 -9.94 4.92 -6.32
C ALA A 52 -9.64 3.72 -7.23
N GLU A 53 -8.76 3.90 -8.21
CA GLU A 53 -8.33 2.82 -9.11
C GLU A 53 -7.30 1.90 -8.44
N ILE A 54 -6.31 2.48 -7.76
CA ILE A 54 -5.21 1.77 -7.11
C ILE A 54 -5.70 0.92 -5.93
N ALA A 55 -6.49 1.50 -5.02
CA ALA A 55 -6.89 0.83 -3.78
C ALA A 55 -8.31 0.23 -3.86
N GLY A 56 -9.23 0.89 -4.56
CA GLY A 56 -10.65 0.49 -4.57
C GLY A 56 -10.95 -0.79 -5.36
N ARG A 57 -10.10 -1.16 -6.32
CA ARG A 57 -10.30 -2.30 -7.22
C ARG A 57 -9.18 -3.35 -7.14
N ALA A 58 -8.40 -3.33 -6.07
CA ALA A 58 -7.31 -4.28 -5.91
C ALA A 58 -7.84 -5.72 -5.75
N PRO A 59 -7.19 -6.72 -6.37
CA PRO A 59 -7.60 -8.13 -6.30
C PRO A 59 -7.25 -8.80 -4.96
N VAL A 60 -6.60 -8.06 -4.06
CA VAL A 60 -6.16 -8.50 -2.73
C VAL A 60 -6.50 -7.40 -1.71
N PRO A 61 -6.57 -7.72 -0.41
CA PRO A 61 -6.69 -6.70 0.63
C PRO A 61 -5.63 -5.60 0.51
N VAL A 62 -6.01 -4.37 0.86
CA VAL A 62 -5.14 -3.19 0.74
C VAL A 62 -4.88 -2.58 2.11
N LEU A 63 -3.62 -2.51 2.51
CA LEU A 63 -3.15 -1.70 3.63
C LEU A 63 -2.86 -0.29 3.13
N VAL A 64 -3.62 0.70 3.58
CA VAL A 64 -3.40 2.12 3.27
C VAL A 64 -2.67 2.78 4.43
N ASP A 65 -1.55 3.45 4.14
CA ASP A 65 -0.79 4.28 5.09
C ASP A 65 -1.01 5.77 4.77
N LEU A 66 -1.78 6.45 5.61
CA LEU A 66 -2.02 7.89 5.56
C LEU A 66 -0.96 8.60 6.40
N TRP A 67 -0.06 9.32 5.74
CA TRP A 67 1.15 9.89 6.34
C TRP A 67 1.44 11.29 5.81
N ALA A 68 2.45 11.97 6.37
CA ALA A 68 3.00 13.22 5.86
C ALA A 68 4.50 13.35 6.21
N GLN A 69 5.24 14.19 5.50
CA GLN A 69 6.69 14.37 5.71
C GLN A 69 7.07 14.89 7.10
N TRP A 70 6.25 15.79 7.65
CA TRP A 70 6.46 16.41 8.96
C TRP A 70 6.08 15.49 10.13
N CYS A 71 5.44 14.35 9.84
CA CYS A 71 4.97 13.41 10.85
C CYS A 71 6.12 12.53 11.37
N ALA A 72 6.71 12.92 12.50
CA ALA A 72 7.78 12.13 13.12
C ALA A 72 7.39 10.67 13.44
N PRO A 73 6.19 10.37 13.99
CA PRO A 73 5.77 8.98 14.24
C PRO A 73 5.60 8.15 12.95
N CYS A 74 5.31 8.78 11.81
CA CYS A 74 5.16 8.09 10.53
C CYS A 74 6.48 7.44 10.07
N ARG A 75 7.65 7.96 10.49
CA ARG A 75 8.95 7.36 10.17
C ARG A 75 9.13 5.95 10.72
N THR A 76 8.41 5.59 11.79
CA THR A 76 8.41 4.22 12.32
C THR A 76 7.43 3.31 11.58
N VAL A 77 6.36 3.87 11.02
CA VAL A 77 5.33 3.13 10.29
C VAL A 77 5.78 2.77 8.88
N ALA A 78 6.46 3.68 8.17
CA ALA A 78 6.94 3.44 6.81
C ALA A 78 7.72 2.12 6.63
N PRO A 79 8.78 1.83 7.42
CA PRO A 79 9.50 0.55 7.29
C PRO A 79 8.64 -0.66 7.72
N ALA A 80 7.70 -0.49 8.65
CA ALA A 80 6.79 -1.54 9.04
C ALA A 80 5.81 -1.92 7.91
N VAL A 81 5.33 -0.93 7.15
CA VAL A 81 4.47 -1.13 5.98
C VAL A 81 5.25 -1.79 4.85
N GLU A 82 6.51 -1.40 4.63
CA GLU A 82 7.42 -2.05 3.67
C GLU A 82 7.66 -3.53 4.01
N GLU A 83 7.96 -3.84 5.28
CA GLU A 83 8.11 -5.21 5.77
C GLU A 83 6.82 -6.02 5.59
N ALA A 84 5.67 -5.45 5.95
CA ALA A 84 4.38 -6.11 5.78
C ALA A 84 4.05 -6.42 4.31
N ALA A 85 4.37 -5.50 3.39
CA ALA A 85 4.19 -5.72 1.95
C ALA A 85 5.10 -6.84 1.42
N ALA A 86 6.30 -6.98 1.98
CA ALA A 86 7.24 -8.02 1.61
C ALA A 86 6.85 -9.40 2.18
N GLU A 87 6.52 -9.48 3.46
CA GLU A 87 6.11 -10.72 4.14
C GLU A 87 4.80 -11.29 3.58
N ARG A 88 3.92 -10.42 3.08
CA ARG A 88 2.61 -10.79 2.52
C ARG A 88 2.57 -10.64 1.01
N ALA A 89 3.71 -10.71 0.34
CA ALA A 89 3.81 -10.68 -1.12
C ALA A 89 2.77 -11.59 -1.77
N GLY A 90 2.02 -11.05 -2.73
CA GLY A 90 0.94 -11.74 -3.43
C GLY A 90 -0.40 -11.86 -2.70
N SER A 91 -0.48 -11.50 -1.42
CA SER A 91 -1.71 -11.58 -0.60
C SER A 91 -2.13 -10.26 0.05
N LEU A 92 -1.26 -9.25 0.02
CA LEU A 92 -1.51 -7.89 0.50
C LEU A 92 -0.91 -6.89 -0.49
N LYS A 93 -1.64 -5.80 -0.73
CA LYS A 93 -1.10 -4.60 -1.36
C LYS A 93 -0.96 -3.50 -0.31
N ALA A 94 0.17 -2.83 -0.27
CA ALA A 94 0.37 -1.63 0.52
C ALA A 94 0.29 -0.38 -0.37
N VAL A 95 -0.45 0.63 0.09
CA VAL A 95 -0.66 1.91 -0.60
C VAL A 95 -0.33 3.03 0.36
N ARG A 96 0.67 3.85 0.05
CA ARG A 96 0.97 5.05 0.85
C ARG A 96 0.31 6.26 0.21
N VAL A 97 -0.23 7.13 1.05
CA VAL A 97 -0.87 8.38 0.63
C VAL A 97 -0.36 9.50 1.52
N ASP A 98 0.28 10.48 0.88
CA ASP A 98 0.69 11.72 1.53
C ASP A 98 -0.52 12.65 1.67
N VAL A 99 -0.98 12.86 2.90
CA VAL A 99 -2.21 13.62 3.18
C VAL A 99 -2.09 15.11 2.84
N ASP A 100 -0.87 15.67 2.81
CA ASP A 100 -0.65 17.06 2.41
C ASP A 100 -0.90 17.24 0.90
N ARG A 101 -0.64 16.17 0.14
CA ARG A 101 -0.80 16.15 -1.33
C ARG A 101 -2.10 15.51 -1.77
N SER A 102 -2.90 14.99 -0.85
CA SER A 102 -4.12 14.25 -1.15
C SER A 102 -5.23 14.57 -0.14
N PRO A 103 -5.67 15.85 -0.08
CA PRO A 103 -6.70 16.29 0.85
C PRO A 103 -8.05 15.61 0.64
N GLU A 104 -8.39 15.20 -0.59
CA GLU A 104 -9.67 14.51 -0.82
C GLU A 104 -9.67 13.11 -0.21
N VAL A 105 -8.58 12.35 -0.38
CA VAL A 105 -8.40 11.05 0.29
C VAL A 105 -8.34 11.22 1.80
N ALA A 106 -7.61 12.22 2.29
CA ALA A 106 -7.53 12.52 3.72
C ALA A 106 -8.91 12.82 4.32
N ALA A 107 -9.73 13.65 3.65
CA ALA A 107 -11.08 13.97 4.07
C ALA A 107 -12.01 12.76 3.99
N ARG A 108 -11.95 11.99 2.89
CA ARG A 108 -12.75 10.76 2.69
C ARG A 108 -12.58 9.77 3.83
N PHE A 109 -11.36 9.64 4.34
CA PHE A 109 -11.05 8.74 5.45
C PHE A 109 -10.87 9.45 6.78
N ASP A 110 -11.40 10.66 6.96
CA ASP A 110 -11.37 11.40 8.23
C ASP A 110 -9.98 11.37 8.90
N ALA A 111 -8.92 11.61 8.12
CA ALA A 111 -7.52 11.50 8.51
C ALA A 111 -7.06 12.67 9.39
N ARG A 112 -7.78 12.94 10.48
CA ARG A 112 -7.51 14.03 11.44
C ARG A 112 -6.27 13.79 12.31
N SER A 113 -5.73 12.58 12.28
CA SER A 113 -4.52 12.21 13.00
C SER A 113 -3.71 11.25 12.14
N ILE A 114 -2.41 11.52 12.02
CA ILE A 114 -1.47 10.69 11.28
C ILE A 114 -0.35 10.20 12.21
N PRO A 115 0.22 9.01 11.97
CA PRO A 115 -0.15 8.06 10.91
C PRO A 115 -1.52 7.43 11.17
N THR A 116 -2.26 7.15 10.09
CA THR A 116 -3.47 6.31 10.14
C THR A 116 -3.32 5.18 9.14
N LEU A 117 -3.47 3.96 9.62
CA LEU A 117 -3.50 2.76 8.79
C LEU A 117 -4.95 2.32 8.58
N LEU A 118 -5.30 2.00 7.35
CA LEU A 118 -6.59 1.42 7.00
C LEU A 118 -6.35 0.06 6.34
N LEU A 119 -7.20 -0.90 6.63
CA LEU A 119 -7.27 -2.14 5.88
C LEU A 119 -8.54 -2.14 5.07
N LEU A 120 -8.41 -2.28 3.76
CA LEU A 120 -9.51 -2.33 2.82
C LEU A 120 -9.68 -3.74 2.26
N ARG A 121 -10.92 -4.17 2.08
CA ARG A 121 -11.32 -5.36 1.33
C ARG A 121 -12.46 -4.96 0.40
N ASP A 122 -12.33 -5.26 -0.89
CA ASP A 122 -13.31 -4.88 -1.92
C ASP A 122 -13.67 -3.37 -1.89
N GLY A 123 -12.64 -2.54 -1.68
CA GLY A 123 -12.77 -1.09 -1.58
C GLY A 123 -13.43 -0.56 -0.30
N GLN A 124 -13.84 -1.43 0.63
CA GLN A 124 -14.45 -1.08 1.91
C GLN A 124 -13.44 -1.16 3.04
N VAL A 125 -13.51 -0.22 3.98
CA VAL A 125 -12.66 -0.24 5.19
C VAL A 125 -13.15 -1.34 6.13
N VAL A 126 -12.31 -2.34 6.38
CA VAL A 126 -12.61 -3.45 7.31
C VAL A 126 -11.88 -3.30 8.65
N ALA A 127 -10.81 -2.51 8.70
CA ALA A 127 -10.14 -2.16 9.94
C ALA A 127 -9.46 -0.79 9.84
N ARG A 128 -9.33 -0.10 10.98
CA ARG A 128 -8.61 1.17 11.11
C ARG A 128 -7.72 1.11 12.35
N GLN A 129 -6.51 1.64 12.20
CA GLN A 129 -5.61 1.93 13.30
C GLN A 129 -5.15 3.38 13.20
N VAL A 130 -5.35 4.15 14.27
CA VAL A 130 -4.80 5.51 14.39
C VAL A 130 -3.56 5.48 15.28
N GLY A 131 -2.53 6.23 14.89
CA GLY A 131 -1.25 6.28 15.60
C GLY A 131 -0.24 5.25 15.11
N ALA A 132 1.01 5.41 15.56
CA ALA A 132 2.12 4.62 15.07
C ALA A 132 2.06 3.16 15.56
N LEU A 133 2.20 2.22 14.62
CA LEU A 133 2.48 0.81 14.88
C LEU A 133 3.87 0.45 14.33
N GLY A 134 4.71 -0.14 15.18
CA GLY A 134 5.93 -0.82 14.72
C GLY A 134 5.63 -2.15 14.04
N ALA A 135 6.61 -2.70 13.32
CA ALA A 135 6.46 -3.90 12.47
C ALA A 135 5.79 -5.10 13.17
N HIS A 136 6.24 -5.44 14.38
CA HIS A 136 5.66 -6.58 15.11
C HIS A 136 4.18 -6.38 15.47
N ALA A 137 3.80 -5.17 15.88
CA ALA A 137 2.41 -4.86 16.20
C ALA A 137 1.54 -4.80 14.94
N LEU A 138 2.05 -4.23 13.85
CA LEU A 138 1.38 -4.23 12.55
C LEU A 138 1.15 -5.65 12.03
N ARG A 139 2.14 -6.54 12.13
CA ARG A 139 1.98 -7.95 11.78
C ARG A 139 0.82 -8.61 12.50
N ARG A 140 0.73 -8.45 13.83
CA ARG A 140 -0.37 -9.00 14.63
C ARG A 140 -1.72 -8.39 14.25
N TRP A 141 -1.76 -7.08 14.03
CA TRP A 141 -2.98 -6.38 13.60
C TRP A 141 -3.47 -6.91 12.25
N LEU A 142 -2.58 -7.07 11.26
CA LEU A 142 -2.90 -7.68 9.97
C LEU A 142 -3.35 -9.14 10.11
N GLN A 143 -2.68 -9.95 10.94
CA GLN A 143 -3.08 -11.34 11.19
C GLN A 143 -4.49 -11.44 11.76
N HIS A 144 -4.86 -10.56 12.69
CA HIS A 144 -6.19 -10.55 13.29
C HIS A 144 -7.32 -10.25 12.28
N HIS A 145 -7.06 -9.41 11.28
CA HIS A 145 -8.09 -8.97 10.32
C HIS A 145 -8.06 -9.71 8.97
N LEU A 146 -6.96 -10.41 8.66
CA LEU A 146 -6.78 -11.17 7.42
C LEU A 146 -6.78 -12.69 7.61
N GLY A 147 -6.74 -13.16 8.86
CA GLY A 147 -6.84 -14.57 9.23
C GLY A 147 -8.26 -15.12 9.14
#